data_AF-A0A8J5CIU9-F1
#
_entry.id   AF-A0A8J5CIU9-F1
#
_cell.length_a   1.000
_cell.length_b   1.000
_cell.length_c   1.000
_cell.angle_alpha   90.00
_cell.angle_beta   90.00
_cell.angle_gamma   90.00
#
_symmetry.space_group_name_H-M   'P 1'
#
loop_
_entity.id
_entity.type
_entity.pdbx_description
1 polymer ?
#
loop_
_entity_poly.entity_id
_entity_poly.type
_entity_poly.pdbx_seq_one_letter_code
_entity_poly.pdbx_strand_id
1 'polypeptide(L)'
;MCEQILDHAEGMMENEMTEVMDRCYLPWSSRVLAGRVVMAVVCVLQQVALTWFEAWVQEAHVSLQPVLYRLCALFGLNQLEKHMTPLVEGGLVVDRSLITAAQQHVRRLCGELLPDAVALVDAFAPPDFFLHSVLGNADGKVYQHMKTAMFTAPNATSRAKHWQEMVYAVPPAKL
;
A
#
# COMPACT_ATOMS: atom_id res chain seq x y z
N MET A 1 26.02 -13.80 3.66
CA MET A 1 25.06 -14.89 3.97
C MET A 1 23.60 -14.42 3.92
N CYS A 2 23.24 -13.21 4.38
CA CYS A 2 21.89 -12.65 4.16
C CYS A 2 21.64 -12.11 2.75
N GLU A 3 22.65 -11.55 2.07
CA GLU A 3 22.52 -11.08 0.67
C GLU A 3 22.23 -12.22 -0.30
N GLN A 4 22.86 -13.39 -0.11
CA GLN A 4 22.62 -14.57 -0.96
C GLN A 4 21.22 -15.20 -0.79
N ILE A 5 20.51 -14.93 0.31
CA ILE A 5 19.14 -15.44 0.51
C ILE A 5 18.13 -14.46 -0.09
N LEU A 6 18.42 -13.15 -0.06
CA LEU A 6 17.63 -12.16 -0.79
C LEU A 6 17.80 -12.35 -2.30
N ASP A 7 19.02 -12.45 -2.82
CA ASP A 7 19.29 -12.69 -4.25
C ASP A 7 18.68 -14.00 -4.75
N HIS A 8 18.64 -15.04 -3.91
CA HIS A 8 18.05 -16.32 -4.28
C HIS A 8 16.52 -16.31 -4.22
N ALA A 9 15.92 -15.54 -3.30
CA ALA A 9 14.47 -15.34 -3.24
C ALA A 9 13.98 -14.35 -4.31
N GLU A 10 14.74 -13.29 -4.59
CA GLU A 10 14.52 -12.39 -5.73
C GLU A 10 14.67 -13.15 -7.04
N GLY A 11 15.75 -13.91 -7.25
CA GLY A 11 15.94 -14.68 -8.48
C GLY A 11 14.93 -15.83 -8.67
N MET A 12 14.42 -16.43 -7.60
CA MET A 12 13.37 -17.45 -7.70
C MET A 12 12.00 -16.83 -7.97
N MET A 13 11.67 -15.69 -7.33
CA MET A 13 10.44 -14.94 -7.63
C MET A 13 10.48 -14.29 -9.01
N GLU A 14 11.61 -13.74 -9.47
CA GLU A 14 11.74 -13.16 -10.82
C GLU A 14 11.58 -14.22 -11.91
N ASN A 15 12.15 -15.42 -11.73
CA ASN A 15 11.99 -16.53 -12.68
C ASN A 15 10.56 -17.08 -12.68
N GLU A 16 9.93 -17.26 -11.51
CA GLU A 16 8.53 -17.69 -11.43
C GLU A 16 7.58 -16.59 -11.96
N MET A 17 7.88 -15.31 -11.72
CA MET A 17 7.06 -14.18 -12.16
C MET A 17 7.20 -13.92 -13.66
N THR A 18 8.37 -14.11 -14.25
CA THR A 18 8.56 -14.12 -15.71
C THR A 18 7.91 -15.33 -16.36
N GLU A 19 7.98 -16.53 -15.76
CA GLU A 19 7.27 -17.72 -16.29
C GLU A 19 5.73 -17.55 -16.19
N VAL A 20 5.23 -16.95 -15.11
CA VAL A 20 3.83 -16.59 -14.93
C VAL A 20 3.40 -15.54 -15.97
N MET A 21 4.24 -14.53 -16.23
CA MET A 21 4.00 -13.53 -17.27
C MET A 21 4.00 -14.14 -18.67
N ASP A 22 4.96 -15.01 -19.00
CA ASP A 22 5.03 -15.67 -20.31
C ASP A 22 3.85 -16.64 -20.54
N ARG A 23 3.38 -17.34 -19.50
CA ARG A 23 2.15 -18.14 -19.60
C ARG A 23 0.89 -17.31 -19.79
N CYS A 24 0.87 -16.05 -19.34
CA CYS A 24 -0.23 -15.13 -19.63
C CYS A 24 -0.27 -14.70 -21.11
N TYR A 25 0.82 -14.89 -21.86
CA TYR A 25 0.97 -14.52 -23.27
C TYR A 25 0.58 -15.62 -24.29
N LEU A 26 0.19 -16.83 -23.86
CA LEU A 26 -0.17 -17.95 -24.76
C LEU A 26 -1.48 -17.73 -25.57
N PRO A 27 -1.67 -18.40 -26.74
CA PRO A 27 -2.57 -17.97 -27.80
C PRO A 27 -4.07 -18.07 -27.49
N TRP A 28 -4.73 -16.97 -27.86
CA TRP A 28 -6.12 -16.57 -27.67
C TRP A 28 -7.18 -17.53 -28.31
N SER A 29 -7.99 -18.23 -27.51
CA SER A 29 -9.31 -18.69 -27.99
C SER A 29 -10.38 -18.80 -26.87
N SER A 30 -11.52 -18.14 -27.09
CA SER A 30 -12.82 -18.22 -26.37
C SER A 30 -13.08 -17.34 -25.13
N ARG A 31 -14.38 -16.96 -24.95
CA ARG A 31 -15.03 -15.84 -24.21
C ARG A 31 -14.59 -15.47 -22.76
N VAL A 32 -13.56 -16.10 -22.19
CA VAL A 32 -12.91 -15.74 -20.90
C VAL A 32 -11.90 -14.56 -21.10
N LEU A 33 -11.95 -13.92 -22.26
CA LEU A 33 -10.92 -13.05 -22.82
C LEU A 33 -10.89 -11.64 -22.22
N ALA A 34 -12.04 -11.11 -21.79
CA ALA A 34 -12.09 -9.76 -21.24
C ALA A 34 -11.31 -9.66 -19.92
N GLY A 35 -11.52 -10.59 -18.99
CA GLY A 35 -10.79 -10.62 -17.71
C GLY A 35 -9.30 -10.90 -17.88
N ARG A 36 -8.92 -11.79 -18.80
CA ARG A 36 -7.52 -12.17 -19.04
C ARG A 36 -6.72 -11.08 -19.77
N VAL A 37 -7.33 -10.34 -20.70
CA VAL A 37 -6.68 -9.18 -21.34
C VAL A 37 -6.52 -8.03 -20.35
N VAL A 38 -7.52 -7.75 -19.51
CA VAL A 38 -7.39 -6.72 -18.46
C VAL A 38 -6.26 -7.07 -17.50
N MET A 39 -6.16 -8.34 -17.07
CA MET A 39 -5.08 -8.80 -16.21
C MET A 39 -3.71 -8.65 -16.90
N ALA A 40 -3.57 -9.06 -18.16
CA ALA A 40 -2.33 -8.89 -18.92
C ALA A 40 -1.92 -7.41 -19.07
N VAL A 41 -2.89 -6.53 -19.38
CA VAL A 41 -2.63 -5.07 -19.46
C VAL A 41 -2.18 -4.52 -18.11
N VAL A 42 -2.84 -4.91 -17.02
CA VAL A 42 -2.46 -4.49 -15.66
C VAL A 42 -1.05 -4.97 -15.32
N CYS A 43 -0.68 -6.21 -15.65
CA CYS A 43 0.67 -6.72 -15.46
C CYS A 43 1.72 -5.92 -16.26
N VAL A 44 1.44 -5.62 -17.54
CA VAL A 44 2.37 -4.82 -18.37
C VAL A 44 2.54 -3.41 -17.80
N LEU A 45 1.45 -2.75 -17.37
CA LEU A 45 1.53 -1.43 -16.75
C LEU A 45 2.36 -1.45 -15.47
N GLN A 46 2.22 -2.51 -14.66
CA GLN A 46 3.01 -2.70 -13.43
C GLN A 46 4.48 -2.98 -13.73
N GLN A 47 4.77 -3.80 -14.73
CA GLN A 47 6.15 -4.08 -15.16
C GLN A 47 6.84 -2.83 -15.70
N VAL A 48 6.12 -2.02 -16.47
CA VAL A 48 6.62 -0.71 -16.89
C VAL A 48 6.87 0.17 -15.67
N ALA A 49 5.94 0.26 -14.71
CA ALA A 49 6.17 1.05 -13.51
C ALA A 49 7.42 0.61 -12.72
N LEU A 50 7.68 -0.69 -12.60
CA LEU A 50 8.86 -1.24 -11.93
C LEU A 50 10.17 -0.91 -12.65
N THR A 51 10.20 -1.07 -13.98
CA THR A 51 11.41 -0.77 -14.79
C THR A 51 11.76 0.71 -14.77
N TRP A 52 10.76 1.60 -14.79
CA TRP A 52 10.98 3.03 -14.63
C TRP A 52 11.44 3.39 -13.22
N PHE A 53 10.88 2.74 -12.20
CA PHE A 53 11.31 2.95 -10.83
C PHE A 53 12.79 2.58 -10.67
N GLU A 54 13.20 1.41 -11.17
CA GLU A 54 14.60 0.97 -11.12
C GLU A 54 15.55 1.96 -11.80
N ALA A 55 15.18 2.47 -12.99
CA ALA A 55 15.96 3.48 -13.69
C ALA A 55 16.14 4.75 -12.84
N TRP A 56 15.08 5.21 -12.18
CA TRP A 56 15.15 6.37 -11.28
C TRP A 56 15.95 6.10 -10.01
N VAL A 57 15.96 4.86 -9.50
CA VAL A 57 16.83 4.49 -8.37
C VAL A 57 18.30 4.56 -8.76
N GLN A 58 18.66 4.17 -9.98
CA GLN A 58 20.05 4.26 -10.44
C GLN A 58 20.55 5.70 -10.58
N GLU A 59 19.66 6.64 -10.91
CA GLU A 59 19.98 8.08 -10.96
C GLU A 59 20.08 8.72 -9.55
N ALA A 60 19.53 8.06 -8.53
CA ALA A 60 19.54 8.57 -7.16
C ALA A 60 20.91 8.41 -6.48
N HIS A 61 21.13 9.20 -5.43
CA HIS A 61 22.35 9.14 -4.64
C HIS A 61 22.54 7.76 -3.99
N VAL A 62 23.78 7.24 -4.00
CA VAL A 62 24.13 5.87 -3.55
C VAL A 62 23.62 5.55 -2.14
N SER A 63 23.58 6.53 -1.25
CA SER A 63 23.07 6.34 0.12
C SER A 63 21.56 6.08 0.20
N LEU A 64 20.78 6.51 -0.79
CA LEU A 64 19.32 6.36 -0.83
C LEU A 64 18.89 5.10 -1.59
N GLN A 65 19.75 4.59 -2.48
CA GLN A 65 19.46 3.42 -3.29
C GLN A 65 18.95 2.21 -2.47
N PRO A 66 19.55 1.83 -1.33
CA PRO A 66 19.08 0.66 -0.57
C PRO A 66 17.63 0.82 -0.07
N VAL A 67 17.25 2.02 0.36
CA VAL A 67 15.90 2.30 0.86
C VAL A 67 14.89 2.32 -0.29
N LEU A 68 15.28 2.91 -1.42
CA LEU A 68 14.44 2.97 -2.62
C LEU A 68 14.25 1.57 -3.24
N TYR A 69 15.27 0.73 -3.27
CA TYR A 69 15.14 -0.67 -3.72
C TYR A 69 14.19 -1.46 -2.83
N ARG A 70 14.25 -1.28 -1.50
CA ARG A 70 13.27 -1.90 -0.59
C ARG A 70 11.84 -1.44 -0.85
N LEU A 71 11.63 -0.16 -1.17
CA LEU A 71 10.32 0.37 -1.58
C LEU A 71 9.85 -0.24 -2.91
N CYS A 72 10.75 -0.37 -3.88
CA CYS A 72 10.47 -1.00 -5.18
C CYS A 72 10.03 -2.47 -4.99
N ALA A 73 10.80 -3.23 -4.20
CA ALA A 73 10.47 -4.62 -3.86
C ALA A 73 9.12 -4.70 -3.12
N LEU A 74 8.88 -3.84 -2.13
CA LEU A 74 7.60 -3.79 -1.41
C LEU A 74 6.43 -3.49 -2.35
N PHE A 75 6.60 -2.55 -3.29
CA PHE A 75 5.59 -2.24 -4.29
C PHE A 75 5.31 -3.46 -5.18
N GLY A 76 6.35 -4.11 -5.72
CA GLY A 76 6.22 -5.31 -6.54
C GLY A 76 5.47 -6.44 -5.82
N LEU A 77 5.87 -6.76 -4.58
CA LEU A 77 5.21 -7.79 -3.77
C LEU A 77 3.76 -7.42 -3.41
N ASN A 78 3.46 -6.16 -3.12
CA ASN A 78 2.10 -5.70 -2.82
C ASN A 78 1.19 -5.80 -4.05
N GLN A 79 1.73 -5.53 -5.25
CA GLN A 79 0.99 -5.73 -6.49
C GLN A 79 0.77 -7.22 -6.76
N LEU A 80 1.77 -8.07 -6.52
CA LEU A 80 1.62 -9.51 -6.57
C LEU A 80 0.49 -9.97 -5.63
N GLU A 81 0.50 -9.53 -4.36
CA GLU A 81 -0.52 -9.89 -3.37
C GLU A 81 -1.94 -9.56 -3.80
N LYS A 82 -2.17 -8.37 -4.36
CA LYS A 82 -3.49 -7.97 -4.87
C LYS A 82 -3.98 -8.84 -6.01
N HIS A 83 -3.06 -9.40 -6.80
CA HIS A 83 -3.36 -10.18 -7.99
C HIS A 83 -3.16 -11.68 -7.82
N MET A 84 -2.89 -12.18 -6.60
CA MET A 84 -2.73 -13.63 -6.35
C MET A 84 -4.03 -14.41 -6.57
N THR A 85 -5.19 -13.85 -6.25
CA THR A 85 -6.49 -14.54 -6.45
C THR A 85 -6.74 -14.93 -7.91
N PRO A 86 -6.67 -14.02 -8.90
CA PRO A 86 -6.83 -14.38 -10.31
C PRO A 86 -5.70 -15.28 -10.85
N LEU A 87 -4.49 -15.24 -10.25
CA LEU A 87 -3.39 -16.14 -10.61
C LEU A 87 -3.66 -17.59 -10.17
N VAL A 88 -4.25 -17.78 -8.99
CA VAL A 88 -4.67 -19.09 -8.49
C VAL A 88 -5.84 -19.62 -9.33
N GLU A 89 -6.84 -18.79 -9.62
CA GLU A 89 -7.97 -19.16 -10.50
C GLU A 89 -7.52 -19.50 -11.93
N GLY A 90 -6.48 -18.83 -12.42
CA GLY A 90 -5.84 -19.11 -13.71
C GLY A 90 -4.98 -20.37 -13.75
N GLY A 91 -4.80 -21.06 -12.61
CA GLY A 91 -3.95 -22.26 -12.49
C GLY A 91 -2.46 -21.99 -12.64
N LEU A 92 -2.04 -20.72 -12.51
CA LEU A 92 -0.64 -20.28 -12.59
C LEU A 92 0.07 -20.48 -11.25
N VAL A 93 -0.64 -20.22 -10.14
CA VAL A 93 -0.14 -20.46 -8.79
C VAL A 93 -0.90 -21.64 -8.20
N VAL A 94 -0.21 -22.77 -8.08
CA VAL A 94 -0.81 -24.03 -7.58
C VAL A 94 -0.58 -24.20 -6.08
N ASP A 95 0.49 -23.60 -5.54
CA ASP A 95 0.88 -23.79 -4.16
C ASP A 95 0.52 -22.59 -3.27
N ARG A 96 -0.15 -22.89 -2.16
CA ARG A 96 -0.48 -21.93 -1.10
C ARG A 96 0.77 -21.45 -0.36
N SER A 97 1.87 -22.21 -0.42
CA SER A 97 3.14 -21.86 0.20
C SER A 97 3.71 -20.54 -0.34
N LEU A 98 3.61 -20.31 -1.65
CA LEU A 98 4.07 -19.09 -2.32
C LEU A 98 3.31 -17.85 -1.82
N ILE A 99 2.00 -17.97 -1.63
CA ILE A 99 1.16 -16.91 -1.07
C ILE A 99 1.62 -16.56 0.35
N THR A 100 1.83 -17.57 1.18
CA THR A 100 2.28 -17.35 2.56
C THR A 100 3.71 -16.80 2.62
N ALA A 101 4.59 -17.21 1.71
CA ALA A 101 5.95 -16.70 1.62
C ALA A 101 5.96 -15.22 1.21
N ALA A 102 5.20 -14.84 0.17
CA ALA A 102 5.06 -13.46 -0.26
C ALA A 102 4.55 -12.56 0.87
N GLN A 103 3.53 -12.99 1.61
CA GLN A 103 3.00 -12.25 2.77
C GLN A 103 4.03 -12.08 3.90
N GLN A 104 4.85 -13.10 4.15
CA GLN A 104 5.93 -13.01 5.13
C GLN A 104 7.01 -12.03 4.67
N HIS A 105 7.37 -12.05 3.39
CA HIS A 105 8.32 -11.11 2.81
C HIS A 105 7.83 -9.66 2.86
N VAL A 106 6.56 -9.40 2.56
CA VAL A 106 5.94 -8.06 2.72
C VAL A 106 6.08 -7.57 4.16
N ARG A 107 5.74 -8.41 5.16
CA ARG A 107 5.84 -8.04 6.58
C ARG A 107 7.28 -7.75 6.99
N ARG A 108 8.24 -8.54 6.50
CA ARG A 108 9.66 -8.33 6.74
C ARG A 108 10.14 -7.01 6.15
N LEU A 109 9.83 -6.73 4.88
CA LEU A 109 10.18 -5.48 4.21
C LEU A 109 9.58 -4.26 4.91
N CYS A 110 8.32 -4.34 5.35
CA CYS A 110 7.70 -3.29 6.17
C CYS A 110 8.46 -3.06 7.48
N GLY A 111 8.97 -4.11 8.13
CA GLY A 111 9.80 -3.98 9.33
C GLY A 111 11.16 -3.33 9.06
N GLU A 112 11.79 -3.65 7.92
CA GLU A 112 13.06 -3.07 7.48
C GLU A 112 12.92 -1.59 7.04
N LEU A 113 11.76 -1.20 6.50
CA LEU A 113 11.43 0.17 6.08
C LEU A 113 10.89 1.06 7.21
N LEU A 114 10.40 0.46 8.29
CA LEU A 114 9.81 1.17 9.43
C LEU A 114 10.66 2.34 9.98
N PRO A 115 11.99 2.22 10.19
CA PRO A 115 12.79 3.32 10.73
C PRO A 115 12.88 4.52 9.77
N ASP A 116 12.85 4.28 8.47
CA ASP A 116 12.98 5.32 7.44
C ASP A 116 11.61 5.88 6.99
N ALA A 117 10.51 5.26 7.44
CA ALA A 117 9.15 5.56 6.97
C ALA A 117 8.76 7.02 7.18
N VAL A 118 9.10 7.62 8.33
CA VAL A 118 8.79 9.03 8.63
C VAL A 118 9.54 9.95 7.67
N ALA A 119 10.85 9.72 7.48
CA ALA A 119 11.67 10.53 6.60
C ALA A 119 11.25 10.42 5.12
N LEU A 120 10.83 9.23 4.69
CA LEU A 120 10.28 9.01 3.35
C LEU A 120 8.98 9.77 3.15
N VAL A 121 8.05 9.70 4.12
CA VAL A 121 6.78 10.42 4.05
C VAL A 121 7.01 11.94 4.08
N ASP A 122 7.91 12.42 4.93
CA ASP A 122 8.26 13.85 5.01
C ASP A 122 8.86 14.37 3.69
N ALA A 123 9.62 13.54 2.95
CA ALA A 123 10.14 13.91 1.64
C ALA A 123 9.05 14.10 0.57
N PHE A 124 7.92 13.39 0.70
CA PHE A 124 6.75 13.54 -0.18
C PHE A 124 5.71 14.53 0.34
N ALA A 125 5.78 14.91 1.62
CA ALA A 125 4.74 15.68 2.26
C ALA A 125 4.66 17.10 1.65
N PRO A 126 3.48 17.50 1.12
CA PRO A 126 3.28 18.89 0.77
C PRO A 126 3.25 19.74 2.05
N PRO A 127 3.53 21.05 1.97
CA PRO A 127 3.42 21.93 3.13
C PRO A 127 2.06 21.81 3.83
N ASP A 128 2.04 21.91 5.17
CA ASP A 128 0.84 21.73 6.00
C ASP A 128 -0.36 22.60 5.55
N PHE A 129 -0.07 23.76 4.94
CA PHE A 129 -1.09 24.62 4.34
C PHE A 129 -1.88 23.91 3.24
N PHE A 130 -1.24 23.13 2.37
CA PHE A 130 -1.93 22.37 1.33
C PHE A 130 -2.59 21.10 1.87
N LEU A 131 -2.00 20.49 2.91
CA LEU A 131 -2.49 19.25 3.48
C LEU A 131 -3.83 19.44 4.21
N HIS A 132 -4.07 20.62 4.80
CA HIS A 132 -5.30 20.98 5.52
C HIS A 132 -5.80 19.90 6.50
N SER A 133 -4.87 19.11 7.06
CA SER A 133 -5.17 17.96 7.90
C SER A 133 -4.63 18.17 9.29
N VAL A 134 -5.51 18.14 10.29
CA VAL A 134 -5.13 18.22 11.71
C VAL A 134 -4.31 17.01 12.18
N LEU A 135 -4.43 15.87 11.48
CA LEU A 135 -3.70 14.64 11.79
C LEU A 135 -2.32 14.59 11.14
N GLY A 136 -2.15 15.23 9.99
CA GLY A 136 -0.93 15.18 9.19
C GLY A 136 0.02 16.35 9.44
N ASN A 137 -0.19 17.14 10.50
CA ASN A 137 0.61 18.33 10.75
C ASN A 137 2.06 17.95 11.13
N ALA A 138 3.04 18.63 10.53
CA ALA A 138 4.46 18.28 10.63
C ALA A 138 5.05 18.36 12.06
N ASP A 139 4.42 19.09 12.98
CA ASP A 139 4.89 19.24 14.36
C ASP A 139 4.60 18.02 15.27
N GLY A 140 3.86 17.03 14.78
CA GLY A 140 3.50 15.82 15.52
C GLY A 140 2.55 16.03 16.70
N LYS A 141 2.01 17.25 16.90
CA LYS A 141 1.15 17.59 18.05
C LYS A 141 -0.34 17.36 17.75
N VAL A 142 -0.65 16.18 17.22
CA VAL A 142 -1.97 15.80 16.69
C VAL A 142 -3.11 16.15 17.65
N TYR A 143 -3.01 15.76 18.92
CA TYR A 143 -4.08 15.99 19.90
C TYR A 143 -4.32 17.47 20.20
N GLN A 144 -3.27 18.29 20.16
CA GLN A 144 -3.40 19.74 20.39
C GLN A 144 -4.11 20.40 19.22
N HIS A 145 -3.76 20.04 17.99
CA HIS A 145 -4.42 20.53 16.79
C HIS A 145 -5.87 20.08 16.69
N MET A 146 -6.15 18.82 17.01
CA MET A 146 -7.52 18.29 17.04
C MET A 146 -8.37 19.03 18.07
N LYS A 147 -7.82 19.26 19.27
CA LYS A 147 -8.48 20.05 20.31
C LYS A 147 -8.77 21.47 19.78
N THR A 148 -7.78 22.16 19.26
CA THR A 148 -7.95 23.52 18.72
C THR A 148 -9.02 23.54 17.63
N ALA A 149 -8.95 22.65 16.64
CA ALA A 149 -9.95 22.57 15.58
C ALA A 149 -11.37 22.32 16.10
N MET A 150 -11.51 21.45 17.11
CA MET A 150 -12.80 21.15 17.74
C MET A 150 -13.37 22.37 18.48
N PHE A 151 -12.54 23.11 19.22
CA PHE A 151 -12.99 24.24 20.04
C PHE A 151 -13.06 25.58 19.30
N THR A 152 -12.36 25.72 18.17
CA THR A 152 -12.42 26.91 17.31
C THR A 152 -13.66 26.92 16.41
N ALA A 153 -14.32 25.78 16.21
CA ALA A 153 -15.53 25.70 15.39
C ALA A 153 -16.68 26.56 15.98
N PRO A 154 -17.46 27.24 15.13
CA PRO A 154 -18.53 28.11 15.60
C PRO A 154 -19.59 27.29 16.34
N ASN A 155 -19.99 27.75 17.52
CA ASN A 155 -20.93 27.06 18.42
C ASN A 155 -20.43 25.72 18.96
N ALA A 156 -19.13 25.40 18.89
CA ALA A 156 -18.59 24.12 19.37
C ALA A 156 -18.87 23.85 20.85
N THR A 157 -18.71 24.87 21.69
CA THR A 157 -19.00 24.78 23.14
C THR A 157 -20.41 25.25 23.49
N SER A 158 -21.13 25.79 22.52
CA SER A 158 -22.47 26.32 22.73
C SER A 158 -23.50 25.21 22.60
N ARG A 159 -24.63 25.40 23.25
CA ARG A 159 -25.76 24.48 23.10
C ARG A 159 -26.27 24.50 21.66
N ALA A 160 -26.51 23.31 21.09
CA ALA A 160 -27.07 23.20 19.74
C ALA A 160 -28.42 23.92 19.66
N LYS A 161 -28.74 24.55 18.52
CA LYS A 161 -29.95 25.37 18.36
C LYS A 161 -31.25 24.59 18.64
N HIS A 162 -31.32 23.33 18.23
CA HIS A 162 -32.51 22.48 18.33
C HIS A 162 -32.48 21.51 19.52
N TRP A 163 -31.68 21.79 20.55
CA TRP A 163 -31.53 20.88 21.70
C TRP A 163 -32.86 20.60 22.42
N GLN A 164 -33.82 21.54 22.37
CA GLN A 164 -35.14 21.40 23.00
C GLN A 164 -36.04 20.37 22.29
N GLU A 165 -35.80 20.13 21.00
CA GLU A 165 -36.55 19.14 20.21
C GLU A 165 -36.04 17.71 20.46
N MET A 166 -34.82 17.57 21.01
CA MET A 166 -34.19 16.29 21.33
C MET A 166 -34.61 15.75 22.71
N VAL A 167 -35.92 15.59 22.91
CA VAL A 167 -36.45 14.92 24.11
C VAL A 167 -36.17 13.43 24.00
N TYR A 168 -35.14 12.95 24.70
CA TYR A 168 -34.97 11.52 24.91
C TYR A 168 -36.04 11.05 25.89
N ALA A 169 -36.91 10.12 25.47
CA ALA A 169 -37.80 9.45 26.39
C ALA A 169 -36.95 8.75 27.47
N VAL A 170 -37.03 9.21 28.71
CA VAL A 170 -36.38 8.55 29.84
C VAL A 170 -37.06 7.19 30.00
N PRO A 171 -36.36 6.05 29.83
CA PRO A 171 -36.97 4.76 30.06
C PRO A 171 -37.41 4.72 31.54
N PRO A 172 -38.64 4.25 31.84
CA PRO A 172 -39.12 4.22 33.21
C PRO A 172 -38.15 3.42 34.06
N ALA A 173 -37.80 3.97 35.22
CA ALA A 173 -36.91 3.30 36.17
C ALA A 173 -37.49 1.92 36.51
N LYS A 174 -36.73 0.86 36.26
CA LYS A 174 -37.09 -0.48 36.72
C LYS A 174 -36.94 -0.48 38.26
N LEU A 175 -38.07 -0.40 38.95
CA LEU A 175 -38.20 -0.70 40.39
C LEU A 175 -37.94 -2.18 40.64
#